data_AF-A0A3E0VAP6-F1
#
_entry.id   AF-A0A3E0VAP6-F1
#
_cell.length_a   1.000
_cell.length_b   1.000
_cell.length_c   1.000
_cell.angle_alpha   90.00
_cell.angle_beta   90.00
_cell.angle_gamma   90.00
#
_symmetry.space_group_name_H-M   'P 1'
#
loop_
_entity.id
_entity.type
_entity.pdbx_description
1 polymer ?
#
loop_
_entity_poly.entity_id
_entity_poly.type
_entity_poly.pdbx_seq_one_letter_code
_entity_poly.pdbx_strand_id
1 'polypeptide(L)'
;MTDDIDFAALGRVAEAVERSPGTRLILLSVLPEAWRERSLSDDEEHYFAVKKRAEVRLARQHIDWVILRPSLLTDDSGSDLVSLGPAEEHGRISRDDVAAVLEAVLLEASISQQILELNEGQTGITEAVRALGRDMPRAHRPSCC
;
A
#
# COMPACT_ATOMS: atom_id res chain seq x y z
N MET A 1 -1.85 15.47 15.22
CA MET A 1 -2.78 14.34 14.99
C MET A 1 -2.23 13.39 13.92
N THR A 2 -2.03 13.83 12.67
CA THR A 2 -1.45 13.00 11.60
C THR A 2 -0.07 12.45 11.97
N ASP A 3 0.81 13.26 12.55
CA ASP A 3 2.11 12.79 13.04
C ASP A 3 2.01 11.68 14.08
N ASP A 4 1.09 11.79 15.04
CA ASP A 4 0.95 10.82 16.14
C ASP A 4 0.40 9.48 15.64
N ILE A 5 -0.60 9.54 14.75
CA ILE A 5 -1.31 8.35 14.26
C ILE A 5 -0.55 7.71 13.10
N ASP A 6 -0.22 8.47 12.06
CA ASP A 6 0.30 7.91 10.81
C ASP A 6 1.80 7.62 10.86
N PHE A 7 2.55 8.39 11.67
CA PHE A 7 3.99 8.22 11.77
C PHE A 7 4.40 7.49 13.05
N ALA A 8 4.03 8.03 14.21
CA ALA A 8 4.48 7.45 15.49
C ALA A 8 3.82 6.09 15.80
N ALA A 9 2.51 5.94 15.57
CA ALA A 9 1.84 4.66 15.81
C ALA A 9 2.33 3.58 14.83
N LEU A 10 2.52 3.91 13.55
CA LEU A 10 3.11 2.99 12.57
C LEU A 10 4.49 2.49 13.00
N GLY A 11 5.34 3.39 13.53
CA GLY A 11 6.64 3.01 14.07
C GLY A 11 6.55 1.93 15.15
N ARG A 12 5.61 2.07 16.09
CA ARG A 12 5.39 1.10 17.17
C ARG A 12 4.87 -0.24 16.66
N VAL A 13 4.00 -0.22 15.66
CA VAL A 13 3.48 -1.44 15.00
C VAL A 13 4.62 -2.16 14.29
N ALA A 14 5.45 -1.45 13.52
CA ALA A 14 6.59 -2.04 12.83
C ALA A 14 7.58 -2.70 13.82
N GLU A 15 7.89 -2.04 14.94
CA GLU A 15 8.72 -2.62 16.01
C GLU A 15 8.10 -3.87 16.64
N ALA A 16 6.77 -3.95 16.74
CA ALA A 16 6.09 -5.15 17.23
C ALA A 16 6.15 -6.31 16.23
N VAL A 17 6.03 -6.00 14.93
CA VAL A 17 6.14 -6.98 13.84
C VAL A 17 7.56 -7.53 13.75
N GLU A 18 8.58 -6.70 13.94
CA GLU A 18 9.98 -7.14 13.96
C GLU A 18 10.26 -8.19 15.07
N ARG A 19 9.56 -8.08 16.21
CA ARG A 19 9.62 -9.06 17.30
C ARG A 19 8.76 -10.31 17.07
N SER A 20 8.07 -10.42 15.93
CA SER A 20 7.09 -11.47 15.63
C SER A 20 7.40 -12.16 14.30
N PRO A 21 8.35 -13.12 14.25
CA PRO A 21 8.78 -13.75 13.01
C PRO A 21 7.62 -14.36 12.21
N GLY A 22 7.62 -14.16 10.89
CA GLY A 22 6.55 -14.64 10.00
C GLY A 22 5.32 -13.72 9.91
N THR A 23 5.33 -12.58 10.60
CA THR A 23 4.24 -11.59 10.50
C THR A 23 4.51 -10.62 9.35
N ARG A 24 3.51 -10.39 8.51
CA ARG A 24 3.51 -9.35 7.45
C ARG A 24 2.72 -8.13 7.92
N LEU A 25 3.24 -6.94 7.62
CA LEU A 25 2.55 -5.67 7.83
C LEU A 25 2.00 -5.11 6.51
N ILE A 26 0.67 -5.00 6.40
CA ILE A 26 0.05 -4.28 5.28
C ILE A 26 -0.32 -2.87 5.77
N LEU A 27 0.30 -1.85 5.18
CA LEU A 27 0.01 -0.45 5.45
C LEU A 27 -0.97 0.07 4.40
N LEU A 28 -2.19 0.45 4.81
CA LEU A 28 -3.09 1.23 3.99
C LEU A 28 -2.71 2.72 4.10
N SER A 29 -2.26 3.30 2.99
CA SER A 29 -1.73 4.66 2.91
C SER A 29 -2.58 5.53 1.97
N VAL A 30 -1.96 6.48 1.28
CA VAL A 30 -2.58 7.38 0.30
C VAL A 30 -1.65 7.59 -0.88
N LEU A 31 -2.21 7.96 -2.04
CA LEU A 31 -1.42 8.44 -3.18
C LEU A 31 -0.73 9.77 -2.82
N PRO A 32 0.61 9.82 -2.69
CA PRO A 32 1.32 11.04 -2.28
C PRO A 32 1.34 12.13 -3.35
N GLU A 33 1.05 11.76 -4.61
CA GLU A 33 1.00 12.65 -5.76
C GLU A 33 -0.44 12.96 -6.21
N ALA A 34 -1.44 12.65 -5.38
CA ALA A 34 -2.82 13.05 -5.62
C ALA A 34 -2.96 14.58 -5.65
N TRP A 35 -3.82 15.08 -6.55
CA TRP A 35 -4.21 16.50 -6.63
C TRP A 35 -3.06 17.48 -6.87
N ARG A 36 -1.93 17.03 -7.42
CA ARG A 36 -0.78 17.89 -7.75
C ARG A 36 -1.08 18.88 -8.89
N GLU A 37 -2.13 18.64 -9.66
CA GLU A 37 -2.65 19.52 -10.71
C GLU A 37 -3.37 20.76 -10.18
N ARG A 38 -3.68 20.81 -8.88
CA ARG A 38 -4.27 21.97 -8.20
C ARG A 38 -3.36 22.51 -7.11
N SER A 39 -3.65 23.71 -6.63
CA SER A 39 -3.01 24.25 -5.43
C SER A 39 -3.53 23.50 -4.19
N LEU A 40 -2.63 22.82 -3.49
CA LEU A 40 -2.89 22.23 -2.19
C LEU A 40 -2.74 23.29 -1.09
N SER A 41 -3.56 23.18 -0.05
CA SER A 41 -3.37 23.93 1.18
C SER A 41 -2.14 23.42 1.96
N ASP A 42 -1.62 24.24 2.88
CA ASP A 42 -0.49 23.85 3.73
C ASP A 42 -0.78 22.57 4.54
N ASP A 43 -2.03 22.39 4.98
CA ASP A 43 -2.46 21.22 5.73
C ASP A 43 -2.49 19.95 4.84
N GLU A 44 -2.94 20.07 3.59
CA GLU A 44 -2.91 18.96 2.62
C GLU A 44 -1.47 18.56 2.26
N GLU A 45 -0.59 19.54 2.00
CA GLU A 45 0.83 19.27 1.76
C GLU A 45 1.50 18.60 2.96
N HIS A 46 1.21 19.10 4.17
CA HIS A 46 1.73 18.50 5.40
C HIS A 46 1.24 17.06 5.55
N TYR A 47 -0.05 16.79 5.30
CA TYR A 47 -0.63 15.45 5.37
C TYR A 47 0.09 14.46 4.44
N PHE A 48 0.26 14.81 3.16
CA PHE A 48 0.97 13.95 2.20
C PHE A 48 2.44 13.76 2.57
N ALA A 49 3.12 14.81 3.03
CA ALA A 49 4.51 14.73 3.48
C ALA A 49 4.68 13.77 4.67
N VAL A 50 3.78 13.79 5.65
CA VAL A 50 3.82 12.90 6.81
C VAL A 50 3.58 11.45 6.40
N LYS A 51 2.56 11.18 5.56
CA LYS A 51 2.29 9.84 5.03
C LYS A 51 3.47 9.29 4.24
N LYS A 52 4.03 10.07 3.32
CA LYS A 52 5.24 9.69 2.56
C LYS A 52 6.43 9.39 3.47
N ARG A 53 6.64 10.20 4.51
CA ARG A 53 7.72 9.97 5.50
C ARG A 53 7.51 8.66 6.27
N ALA A 54 6.27 8.33 6.62
CA ALA A 54 5.92 7.09 7.31
C ALA A 54 6.20 5.86 6.43
N GLU A 55 5.81 5.90 5.16
CA GLU A 55 6.10 4.87 4.17
C GLU A 55 7.61 4.65 3.98
N VAL A 56 8.38 5.73 3.82
CA VAL A 56 9.86 5.66 3.70
C VAL A 56 10.48 5.02 4.94
N ARG A 57 9.97 5.32 6.14
CA ARG A 57 10.44 4.69 7.38
C ARG A 57 10.14 3.19 7.36
N LEU A 58 8.92 2.78 7.00
CA LEU A 58 8.53 1.38 6.93
C LEU A 58 9.35 0.59 5.90
N ALA A 59 9.53 1.16 4.70
CA ALA A 59 10.24 0.51 3.60
C ALA A 59 11.73 0.23 3.90
N ARG A 60 12.30 0.89 4.92
CA ARG A 60 13.68 0.67 5.38
C ARG A 60 13.80 -0.40 6.48
N GLN A 61 12.69 -0.95 6.97
CA GLN A 61 12.68 -1.98 8.00
C GLN A 61 12.91 -3.37 7.40
N HIS A 62 13.57 -4.25 8.15
CA HIS A 62 13.83 -5.65 7.76
C HIS A 62 12.67 -6.59 8.14
N ILE A 63 11.44 -6.16 7.87
CA ILE A 63 10.20 -6.94 8.08
C ILE A 63 9.51 -7.19 6.73
N ASP A 64 8.61 -8.17 6.67
CA ASP A 64 7.74 -8.34 5.51
C ASP A 64 6.64 -7.26 5.55
N TRP A 65 6.54 -6.46 4.49
CA TRP A 65 5.57 -5.38 4.40
C TRP A 65 5.00 -5.24 3.00
N VAL A 66 3.78 -4.69 2.91
CA VAL A 66 3.16 -4.22 1.66
C VAL A 66 2.54 -2.85 1.96
N ILE A 67 2.74 -1.88 1.08
CA ILE A 67 2.11 -0.57 1.18
C ILE A 67 1.05 -0.46 0.09
N LEU A 68 -0.22 -0.32 0.46
CA LEU A 68 -1.32 -0.14 -0.48
C LEU A 68 -1.79 1.32 -0.43
N ARG A 69 -1.75 2.00 -1.56
CA ARG A 69 -2.14 3.40 -1.73
C ARG A 69 -3.41 3.48 -2.58
N PRO A 70 -4.59 3.46 -1.98
CA PRO A 70 -5.83 3.66 -2.72
C PRO A 70 -5.95 5.11 -3.23
N SER A 71 -6.65 5.23 -4.36
CA SER A 71 -7.28 6.46 -4.84
C SER A 71 -8.31 7.02 -3.85
N LEU A 72 -9.00 8.11 -4.24
CA LEU A 72 -10.00 8.75 -3.39
C LEU A 72 -11.10 7.75 -2.97
N LEU A 73 -11.25 7.52 -1.66
CA LEU A 73 -12.20 6.55 -1.13
C LEU A 73 -13.66 7.03 -1.25
N THR A 74 -14.53 6.14 -1.69
CA THR A 74 -15.98 6.37 -1.76
C THR A 74 -16.78 5.31 -1.03
N ASP A 75 -18.05 5.61 -0.73
CA ASP A 75 -19.01 4.72 -0.05
C ASP A 75 -19.97 4.03 -1.05
N ASP A 76 -19.61 4.00 -2.32
CA ASP A 76 -20.36 3.23 -3.32
C ASP A 76 -20.14 1.74 -3.13
N SER A 77 -21.04 0.92 -3.69
CA SER A 77 -20.85 -0.53 -3.71
C SER A 77 -19.65 -0.93 -4.56
N GLY A 78 -18.96 -1.99 -4.12
CA GLY A 78 -17.84 -2.58 -4.87
C GLY A 78 -18.22 -3.03 -6.28
N SER A 79 -17.28 -2.86 -7.20
CA SER A 79 -17.40 -3.28 -8.60
C SER A 79 -16.69 -4.60 -8.90
N ASP A 80 -15.84 -5.08 -7.98
CA ASP A 80 -14.90 -6.19 -8.15
C ASP A 80 -13.85 -5.98 -9.27
N LEU A 81 -13.76 -4.76 -9.82
CA LEU A 81 -12.87 -4.39 -10.93
C LEU A 81 -11.93 -3.26 -10.52
N VAL A 82 -10.63 -3.49 -10.67
CA VAL A 82 -9.58 -2.59 -10.19
C VAL A 82 -8.46 -2.41 -11.22
N SER A 83 -7.70 -1.34 -11.04
CA SER A 83 -6.35 -1.17 -11.57
C SER A 83 -5.39 -1.19 -10.38
N LEU A 84 -4.36 -2.04 -10.44
CA LEU A 84 -3.44 -2.27 -9.34
C LEU A 84 -2.02 -2.42 -9.90
N GLY A 85 -1.13 -1.53 -9.49
CA GLY A 85 0.21 -1.46 -10.05
C GLY A 85 1.17 -0.61 -9.22
N PRO A 86 2.40 -0.39 -9.70
CA PRO A 86 3.39 0.44 -8.99
C PRO A 86 3.08 1.94 -9.07
N ALA A 87 2.27 2.36 -10.05
CA ALA A 87 1.89 3.75 -10.28
C ALA A 87 0.52 3.80 -10.97
N GLU A 88 -0.44 4.53 -10.39
CA GLU A 88 -1.78 4.71 -10.95
C GLU A 88 -2.09 6.20 -11.14
N GLU A 89 -3.03 6.50 -12.04
CA GLU A 89 -3.58 7.86 -12.14
C GLU A 89 -4.43 8.20 -10.91
N HIS A 90 -4.55 9.50 -10.60
CA HIS A 90 -5.46 9.94 -9.56
C HIS A 90 -6.91 9.69 -9.97
N GLY A 91 -7.63 8.90 -9.17
CA GLY A 91 -9.04 8.61 -9.39
C GLY A 91 -9.79 8.39 -8.08
N ARG A 92 -10.73 7.45 -8.11
CA ARG A 92 -11.57 7.06 -6.96
C ARG A 92 -11.64 5.55 -6.84
N ILE A 93 -11.97 5.06 -5.66
CA ILE A 93 -12.23 3.64 -5.43
C ILE A 93 -13.18 3.44 -4.24
N SER A 94 -14.08 2.47 -4.34
CA SER A 94 -14.98 2.10 -3.26
C SER A 94 -14.22 1.49 -2.08
N ARG A 95 -14.70 1.74 -0.85
CA ARG A 95 -14.16 1.07 0.35
C ARG A 95 -14.33 -0.45 0.31
N ASP A 96 -15.38 -0.92 -0.36
CA ASP A 96 -15.65 -2.34 -0.58
C ASP A 96 -14.53 -2.99 -1.42
N ASP A 97 -14.17 -2.40 -2.56
CA ASP A 97 -13.12 -2.92 -3.42
C ASP A 97 -11.74 -2.84 -2.74
N VAL A 98 -11.47 -1.79 -1.95
CA VAL A 98 -10.24 -1.72 -1.13
C VAL A 98 -10.17 -2.86 -0.13
N ALA A 99 -11.27 -3.17 0.56
CA ALA A 99 -11.30 -4.28 1.52
C ALA A 99 -11.07 -5.64 0.82
N ALA A 100 -11.69 -5.85 -0.33
CA ALA A 100 -11.50 -7.07 -1.12
C ALA A 100 -10.06 -7.21 -1.66
N VAL A 101 -9.42 -6.11 -2.08
CA VAL A 101 -7.99 -6.13 -2.46
C VAL A 101 -7.09 -6.43 -1.27
N LEU A 102 -7.36 -5.85 -0.09
CA LEU A 102 -6.60 -6.13 1.13
C LEU A 102 -6.68 -7.62 1.51
N GLU A 103 -7.86 -8.24 1.41
CA GLU A 103 -8.04 -9.67 1.62
C GLU A 103 -7.22 -10.50 0.61
N ALA A 104 -7.30 -10.15 -0.67
CA ALA A 104 -6.58 -10.87 -1.72
C ALA A 104 -5.04 -10.75 -1.55
N VAL A 105 -4.54 -9.55 -1.21
CA VAL A 105 -3.10 -9.30 -0.95
C VAL A 105 -2.63 -10.05 0.31
N LEU A 106 -3.48 -10.15 1.34
CA LEU A 106 -3.17 -10.91 2.55
C LEU A 106 -2.94 -12.40 2.25
N LEU A 107 -3.67 -12.96 1.29
CA LEU A 107 -3.57 -14.37 0.90
C LEU A 107 -2.45 -14.63 -0.12
N GLU A 108 -1.95 -13.61 -0.81
CA GLU A 108 -0.91 -13.75 -1.83
C GLU A 108 0.49 -13.54 -1.24
N ALA A 109 1.08 -14.63 -0.74
CA ALA A 109 2.38 -14.60 -0.08
C ALA A 109 3.54 -14.12 -1.00
N SER A 110 3.38 -14.24 -2.32
CA SER A 110 4.39 -13.81 -3.30
C SER A 110 4.57 -12.28 -3.39
N ILE A 111 3.57 -11.50 -2.95
CA ILE A 111 3.67 -10.05 -2.85
C ILE A 111 4.35 -9.70 -1.52
N SER A 112 5.57 -9.20 -1.59
CA SER A 112 6.35 -8.81 -0.42
C SER A 112 7.27 -7.64 -0.77
N GLN A 113 7.36 -6.67 0.14
CA GLN A 113 8.18 -5.47 0.03
C GLN A 113 7.86 -4.63 -1.22
N GLN A 114 6.55 -4.50 -1.51
CA GLN A 114 6.04 -3.74 -2.64
C GLN A 114 5.18 -2.57 -2.20
N ILE A 115 5.25 -1.48 -2.96
CA ILE A 115 4.33 -0.35 -2.90
C ILE A 115 3.40 -0.50 -4.09
N LEU A 116 2.10 -0.54 -3.81
CA LEU A 116 1.05 -0.75 -4.81
C LEU A 116 0.07 0.41 -4.72
N GLU A 117 -0.28 0.96 -5.86
CA GLU A 117 -1.29 1.99 -6.06
C GLU A 117 -2.55 1.31 -6.59
N LEU A 118 -3.71 1.70 -6.05
CA LEU A 118 -4.98 1.03 -6.28
C LEU A 118 -6.04 2.04 -6.73
N ASN A 119 -6.65 1.79 -7.88
CA ASN A 119 -7.69 2.62 -8.46
C ASN A 119 -8.85 1.77 -9.01
N GLU A 120 -9.98 2.40 -9.33
CA GLU A 120 -10.99 1.78 -10.19
C GLU A 120 -10.38 1.36 -11.53
N GLY A 121 -10.83 0.23 -12.07
CA GLY A 121 -10.28 -0.29 -13.32
C GLY A 121 -11.18 -1.32 -13.99
N GLN A 122 -10.55 -2.24 -14.72
CA GLN A 122 -11.25 -3.22 -15.58
C GLN A 122 -10.83 -4.67 -15.31
N THR A 123 -9.88 -4.89 -14.39
CA THR A 123 -9.34 -6.21 -14.08
C THR A 123 -9.96 -6.74 -12.79
N GLY A 124 -10.38 -8.01 -12.77
CA GLY A 124 -10.92 -8.62 -11.56
C GLY A 124 -9.88 -8.63 -10.43
N ILE A 125 -10.30 -8.33 -9.19
CA ILE A 125 -9.38 -8.21 -8.04
C ILE A 125 -8.41 -9.38 -7.90
N THR A 126 -8.92 -10.62 -7.98
CA THR A 126 -8.08 -11.83 -7.88
C THR A 126 -7.05 -11.93 -9.02
N GLU A 127 -7.43 -11.51 -10.23
CA GLU A 127 -6.53 -11.51 -11.38
C GLU A 127 -5.43 -10.46 -11.22
N ALA A 128 -5.81 -9.23 -10.85
CA ALA A 128 -4.89 -8.13 -10.64
C ALA A 128 -3.82 -8.46 -9.59
N VAL A 129 -4.23 -8.99 -8.43
CA VAL A 129 -3.30 -9.38 -7.35
C VAL A 129 -2.37 -10.52 -7.80
N ARG A 130 -2.89 -11.54 -8.48
CA ARG A 130 -2.06 -12.66 -8.97
C ARG A 130 -1.07 -12.26 -10.06
N ALA A 131 -1.33 -11.18 -10.80
CA ALA A 131 -0.39 -10.68 -11.80
C ALA A 131 0.89 -10.16 -11.13
N LEU A 132 0.78 -9.44 -10.00
CA LEU A 132 1.91 -8.89 -9.25
C LEU A 132 2.84 -9.96 -8.67
N GLY A 133 2.28 -11.09 -8.26
CA GLY A 133 3.05 -12.21 -7.70
C GLY A 133 3.94 -12.94 -8.70
N ARG A 134 3.71 -12.76 -10.00
CA ARG A 134 4.38 -13.49 -11.08
C ARG A 134 5.60 -12.79 -11.66
N ASP A 135 5.76 -11.49 -11.44
CA ASP A 135 6.79 -10.66 -12.09
C ASP A 135 8.09 -10.46 -11.28
N MET A 136 8.23 -11.06 -10.09
CA MET A 136 9.48 -10.97 -9.32
C MET A 136 10.50 -12.05 -9.76
N PRO A 137 11.67 -11.69 -10.33
CA PRO A 137 12.79 -12.62 -10.41
C PRO A 137 13.20 -12.99 -8.99
N ARG A 138 13.16 -14.29 -8.66
CA ARG A 138 13.56 -14.80 -7.34
C ARG A 138 14.94 -14.26 -6.99
N ALA A 139 15.03 -13.39 -5.98
CA ALA A 139 16.31 -12.95 -5.44
C ALA A 139 17.09 -14.19 -4.98
N HIS A 140 18.12 -14.54 -5.74
CA HIS A 140 19.06 -15.59 -5.39
C HIS A 140 19.79 -15.13 -4.13
N ARG A 141 19.42 -15.66 -2.96
CA ARG A 141 20.22 -15.50 -1.74
C ARG A 141 21.56 -16.20 -1.99
N PRO A 142 22.71 -15.51 -2.06
CA PRO A 142 23.98 -16.18 -2.14
C PRO A 142 24.18 -16.98 -0.84
N SER A 143 24.34 -18.30 -0.97
CA SER A 143 24.87 -19.11 0.14
C SER A 143 26.24 -18.54 0.49
N CYS A 144 26.39 -18.00 1.69
CA CYS A 144 27.72 -17.80 2.26
C CYS A 144 28.34 -19.17 2.49
N CYS A 145 29.48 -19.39 1.85
CA CYS A 145 30.43 -20.48 2.12
C CYS A 145 31.25 -20.17 3.38
#